data_AF-A0A2N1THZ7-F1
#
_entry.id   AF-A0A2N1THZ7-F1
#
_cell.length_a   1.000
_cell.length_b   1.000
_cell.length_c   1.000
_cell.angle_alpha   90.00
_cell.angle_beta   90.00
_cell.angle_gamma   90.00
#
_symmetry.space_group_name_H-M   'P 1'
#
loop_
_entity.id
_entity.type
_entity.pdbx_description
1 polymer ?
#
loop_
_entity_poly.entity_id
_entity_poly.type
_entity_poly.pdbx_seq_one_letter_code
_entity_poly.pdbx_strand_id
1 'polypeptide(L)'
;MDMTPEEIIALGRKFMESRIFLTAAELDVFTILAKRSMSAREAADALKVTERGITILLDALASMGLLEKNTDMYHCPAGVASSLSTESPGTIIPMIRHNVGGWKRWSNLTEIVRHGMDDNKTMGFLDNESELEAFIGAMHVVAYNLAPGIVSAIRPGQAKKLLDIGGASGSYTQAFLEAFPGMTATLFDLPPVIKIAERRLSGTGLLQRITLVPGNFYLDELPQGYDLVLLSAIIHQNSTEQNIALYRKIYRALVPGGRIIIRDHVMTPDHTQPARGALFAVNMLVGTQGGGTYSFEEIRESLEVAGFINVRLIQPDERMNGLVEGFRP
;
A
#
# COMPACT_ATOMS: atom_id res chain seq x y z
N MET A 1 -14.10 0.18 27.48
CA MET A 1 -15.21 1.14 27.43
C MET A 1 -16.24 0.51 26.54
N ASP A 2 -17.44 0.29 27.06
CA ASP A 2 -18.47 -0.46 26.35
C ASP A 2 -19.13 0.46 25.32
N MET A 3 -19.26 -0.01 24.08
CA MET A 3 -19.94 0.75 23.02
C MET A 3 -21.44 0.81 23.31
N THR A 4 -22.06 1.98 23.08
CA THR A 4 -23.53 2.10 23.19
C THR A 4 -24.24 1.45 22.00
N PRO A 5 -25.53 1.07 22.11
CA PRO A 5 -26.31 0.60 20.97
C PRO A 5 -26.29 1.56 19.78
N GLU A 6 -26.30 2.86 20.03
CA GLU A 6 -26.23 3.90 18.98
C GLU A 6 -24.88 3.87 18.25
N GLU A 7 -23.77 3.74 18.97
CA GLU A 7 -22.43 3.62 18.38
C GLU A 7 -22.27 2.34 17.55
N ILE A 8 -22.87 1.24 18.00
CA ILE A 8 -22.87 -0.05 17.27
C ILE A 8 -23.68 0.06 15.97
N ILE A 9 -24.87 0.67 16.02
CA ILE A 9 -25.68 0.90 14.82
C ILE A 9 -24.96 1.85 13.86
N ALA A 10 -24.32 2.90 14.38
CA ALA A 10 -23.53 3.83 13.59
C ALA A 10 -22.35 3.14 12.88
N LEU A 11 -21.66 2.23 13.57
CA LEU A 11 -20.61 1.40 12.97
C LEU A 11 -21.12 0.63 11.75
N GLY A 12 -22.30 0.00 11.86
CA GLY A 12 -22.96 -0.72 10.77
C GLY A 12 -23.37 0.17 9.57
N ARG A 13 -23.38 1.50 9.71
CA ARG A 13 -23.75 2.46 8.65
C ARG A 13 -22.56 3.17 8.01
N LYS A 14 -21.33 3.04 8.54
CA LYS A 14 -20.12 3.69 8.00
C LYS A 14 -19.83 3.37 6.52
N PHE A 15 -20.34 2.25 6.02
CA PHE A 15 -20.24 1.90 4.61
C PHE A 15 -20.94 2.92 3.70
N MET A 16 -22.02 3.56 4.17
CA MET A 16 -22.78 4.55 3.39
C MET A 16 -21.93 5.78 3.11
N GLU A 17 -21.34 6.38 4.14
CA GLU A 17 -20.41 7.51 4.03
C GLU A 17 -19.22 7.18 3.14
N SER A 18 -18.63 5.99 3.35
CA SER A 18 -17.53 5.51 2.51
C SER A 18 -17.94 5.42 1.05
N ARG A 19 -19.09 4.81 0.73
CA ARG A 19 -19.56 4.66 -0.65
C ARG A 19 -19.88 6.00 -1.31
N ILE A 20 -20.46 6.94 -0.58
CA ILE A 20 -20.71 8.32 -1.04
C ILE A 20 -19.40 8.96 -1.48
N PHE A 21 -18.38 8.94 -0.61
CA PHE A 21 -17.06 9.49 -0.91
C PHE A 21 -16.39 8.78 -2.11
N LEU A 22 -16.40 7.45 -2.13
CA LEU A 22 -15.82 6.66 -3.22
C LEU A 22 -16.51 6.94 -4.57
N THR A 23 -17.83 7.12 -4.57
CA THR A 23 -18.60 7.46 -5.78
C THR A 23 -18.19 8.82 -6.33
N ALA A 24 -17.97 9.81 -5.46
CA ALA A 24 -17.50 11.14 -5.85
C ALA A 24 -16.11 11.10 -6.52
N ALA A 25 -15.22 10.24 -6.03
CA ALA A 25 -13.90 10.04 -6.61
C ALA A 25 -13.94 9.29 -7.97
N GLU A 26 -14.84 8.32 -8.14
CA GLU A 26 -15.08 7.64 -9.43
C GLU A 26 -15.60 8.61 -10.50
N LEU A 27 -16.50 9.52 -10.10
CA LEU A 27 -17.08 10.53 -10.97
C LEU A 27 -16.21 11.78 -11.13
N ASP A 28 -15.01 11.82 -10.53
CA ASP A 28 -14.08 12.96 -10.59
C ASP A 28 -14.68 14.32 -10.14
N VAL A 29 -15.62 14.27 -9.19
CA VAL A 29 -16.35 15.45 -8.67
C VAL A 29 -15.41 16.51 -8.12
N PHE A 30 -14.39 16.09 -7.37
CA PHE A 30 -13.46 17.01 -6.69
C PHE A 30 -12.63 17.83 -7.68
N THR A 31 -12.24 17.26 -8.82
CA THR A 31 -11.44 17.94 -9.83
C THR A 31 -12.23 19.06 -10.50
N ILE A 32 -13.48 18.81 -10.90
CA ILE A 32 -14.29 19.83 -11.56
C ILE A 32 -14.67 20.98 -10.61
N LEU A 33 -14.97 20.67 -9.35
CA LEU A 33 -15.35 21.66 -8.33
C LEU A 33 -14.14 22.38 -7.69
N ALA A 34 -12.93 21.87 -7.89
CA ALA A 34 -11.69 22.56 -7.55
C ALA A 34 -11.39 23.72 -8.51
N LYS A 35 -11.83 23.62 -9.77
CA LYS A 35 -11.59 24.64 -10.79
C LYS A 35 -12.46 25.88 -10.62
N ARG A 36 -13.73 25.68 -10.27
CA ARG A 36 -14.70 26.75 -10.03
C ARG A 36 -15.90 26.23 -9.26
N SER A 37 -16.64 27.14 -8.64
CA SER A 37 -17.97 26.82 -8.10
C SER A 37 -18.94 26.47 -9.24
N MET A 38 -19.78 25.46 -9.03
CA MET A 38 -20.79 25.01 -9.99
C MET A 38 -22.13 24.75 -9.31
N SER A 39 -23.22 25.02 -10.00
CA SER A 39 -24.55 24.50 -9.64
C SER A 39 -24.62 22.99 -9.87
N ALA A 40 -25.63 22.33 -9.28
CA ALA A 40 -25.83 20.89 -9.50
C ALA A 40 -26.09 20.56 -10.98
N ARG A 41 -26.80 21.42 -11.71
CA ARG A 41 -27.02 21.27 -13.16
C ARG A 41 -25.73 21.36 -13.95
N GLU A 42 -24.89 22.35 -13.68
CA GLU A 42 -23.59 22.48 -14.36
C GLU A 42 -22.69 21.28 -14.08
N ALA A 43 -22.68 20.77 -12.84
CA ALA A 43 -21.94 19.56 -12.50
C ALA A 43 -22.51 18.32 -13.20
N ALA A 44 -23.84 18.22 -13.32
CA ALA A 44 -24.51 17.14 -14.04
C ALA A 44 -24.09 17.10 -15.51
N ASP A 45 -24.10 18.25 -16.18
CA ASP A 45 -23.70 18.40 -17.58
C ASP A 45 -22.21 18.09 -17.77
N ALA A 46 -21.34 18.58 -16.88
CA ALA A 46 -19.90 18.34 -16.94
C ALA A 46 -19.53 16.86 -16.77
N LEU A 47 -20.20 16.16 -15.86
CA LEU A 47 -19.93 14.75 -15.54
C LEU A 47 -20.78 13.77 -16.34
N LYS A 48 -21.73 14.25 -17.14
CA LYS A 48 -22.69 13.44 -17.91
C LYS A 48 -23.51 12.49 -17.02
N VAL A 49 -24.04 13.02 -15.93
CA VAL A 49 -24.88 12.30 -14.96
C VAL A 49 -26.23 12.98 -14.79
N THR A 50 -27.18 12.34 -14.10
CA THR A 50 -28.49 12.93 -13.86
C THR A 50 -28.40 14.07 -12.82
N GLU A 51 -29.09 15.19 -13.07
CA GLU A 51 -29.18 16.32 -12.14
C GLU A 51 -29.63 15.87 -10.74
N ARG A 52 -30.71 15.09 -10.63
CA ARG A 52 -31.18 14.55 -9.35
C ARG A 52 -30.11 13.76 -8.59
N GLY A 53 -29.41 12.87 -9.28
CA GLY A 53 -28.39 12.01 -8.67
C GLY A 53 -27.20 12.80 -8.14
N ILE A 54 -26.68 13.74 -8.94
CA ILE A 54 -25.54 14.55 -8.52
C ILE A 54 -25.93 15.55 -7.42
N THR A 55 -27.15 16.13 -7.44
CA THR A 55 -27.61 17.02 -6.36
C THR A 55 -27.55 16.31 -5.00
N ILE A 56 -28.14 15.11 -4.89
CA ILE A 56 -28.16 14.34 -3.64
C ILE A 56 -26.73 13.99 -3.20
N LEU A 57 -25.86 13.62 -4.14
CA LEU A 57 -24.47 13.30 -3.84
C LEU A 57 -23.71 14.51 -3.33
N LEU A 58 -23.83 15.66 -3.99
CA LEU A 58 -23.15 16.91 -3.62
C LEU A 58 -23.64 17.44 -2.26
N ASP A 59 -24.95 17.36 -1.98
CA ASP A 59 -25.52 17.71 -0.68
C ASP A 59 -24.95 16.84 0.44
N ALA A 60 -24.83 15.53 0.22
CA ALA A 60 -24.23 14.62 1.19
C ALA A 60 -22.74 14.92 1.41
N LEU A 61 -21.97 15.15 0.33
CA LEU A 61 -20.54 15.51 0.42
C LEU A 61 -20.33 16.85 1.14
N ALA A 62 -21.22 17.82 0.94
CA ALA A 62 -21.20 19.09 1.67
C ALA A 62 -21.49 18.86 3.17
N SER A 63 -22.48 18.03 3.50
CA SER A 63 -22.76 17.65 4.89
C SER A 63 -21.62 16.86 5.54
N MET A 64 -20.81 16.14 4.77
CA MET A 64 -19.61 15.44 5.23
C MET A 64 -18.38 16.37 5.33
N GLY A 65 -18.50 17.65 4.97
CA GLY A 65 -17.41 18.62 5.02
C GLY A 65 -16.37 18.46 3.92
N LEU A 66 -16.66 17.70 2.86
CA LEU A 66 -15.79 17.52 1.70
C LEU A 66 -16.02 18.59 0.63
N LEU A 67 -17.18 19.23 0.64
CA LEU A 67 -17.55 20.34 -0.22
C LEU A 67 -18.15 21.47 0.62
N GLU A 68 -18.14 22.67 0.07
CA GLU A 68 -18.92 23.80 0.59
C GLU A 68 -20.08 24.10 -0.35
N LYS A 69 -21.24 24.41 0.24
CA LYS A 69 -22.43 24.85 -0.49
C LYS A 69 -22.78 26.27 -0.06
N ASN A 70 -22.82 27.19 -1.02
CA ASN A 70 -23.33 28.55 -0.83
C ASN A 70 -24.52 28.75 -1.77
N THR A 71 -25.70 28.98 -1.18
CA THR A 71 -27.00 28.92 -1.88
C THR A 71 -27.12 27.67 -2.75
N ASP A 72 -27.01 27.80 -4.07
CA ASP A 72 -27.16 26.71 -5.04
C ASP A 72 -25.84 26.29 -5.70
N MET A 73 -24.72 26.84 -5.23
CA MET A 73 -23.39 26.62 -5.80
C MET A 73 -22.53 25.77 -4.87
N TYR A 74 -21.88 24.76 -5.43
CA TYR A 74 -20.94 23.87 -4.76
C TYR A 74 -19.51 24.21 -5.13
N HIS A 75 -18.59 24.07 -4.18
CA HIS A 75 -17.18 24.32 -4.35
C HIS A 75 -16.36 23.28 -3.56
N CYS A 76 -15.22 22.85 -4.11
CA CYS A 76 -14.26 22.01 -3.39
C CYS A 76 -13.21 22.89 -2.68
N PRO A 77 -13.18 22.93 -1.34
CA PRO A 77 -12.23 23.75 -0.58
C PRO A 77 -10.79 23.47 -0.97
N ALA A 78 -9.93 24.49 -1.00
CA ALA A 78 -8.54 24.35 -1.47
C ALA A 78 -7.75 23.24 -0.75
N GLY A 79 -7.97 23.08 0.56
CA GLY A 79 -7.35 22.00 1.34
C GLY A 79 -7.77 20.62 0.85
N VAL A 80 -9.06 20.43 0.56
CA VAL A 80 -9.60 19.17 0.01
C VAL A 80 -9.13 18.97 -1.43
N ALA A 81 -9.21 20.00 -2.26
CA ALA A 81 -8.80 19.99 -3.66
C ALA A 81 -7.33 19.57 -3.83
N SER A 82 -6.43 20.07 -2.98
CA SER A 82 -5.00 19.71 -3.02
C SER A 82 -4.73 18.22 -2.83
N SER A 83 -5.65 17.50 -2.17
CA SER A 83 -5.57 16.06 -1.94
C SER A 83 -6.43 15.25 -2.91
N LEU A 84 -7.55 15.77 -3.40
CA LEU A 84 -8.56 15.00 -4.13
C LEU A 84 -8.78 15.41 -5.59
N SER A 85 -8.18 16.51 -6.05
CA SER A 85 -8.15 16.80 -7.49
C SER A 85 -7.14 15.89 -8.17
N THR A 86 -7.50 15.31 -9.32
CA THR A 86 -6.58 14.51 -10.15
C THR A 86 -5.45 15.35 -10.75
N GLU A 87 -5.62 16.66 -10.81
CA GLU A 87 -4.63 17.61 -11.34
C GLU A 87 -3.64 18.09 -10.26
N SER A 88 -3.85 17.73 -8.99
CA SER A 88 -2.96 18.13 -7.91
C SER A 88 -1.72 17.21 -7.80
N PRO A 89 -0.50 17.75 -7.68
CA PRO A 89 0.72 16.94 -7.56
C PRO A 89 0.72 15.99 -6.34
N GLY A 90 0.05 16.38 -5.25
CA GLY A 90 -0.07 15.60 -4.01
C GLY A 90 -1.33 14.73 -3.91
N THR A 91 -2.00 14.46 -5.04
CA THR A 91 -3.30 13.79 -5.04
C THR A 91 -3.25 12.37 -4.45
N ILE A 92 -4.22 12.06 -3.58
CA ILE A 92 -4.43 10.73 -3.02
C ILE A 92 -5.49 9.94 -3.82
N ILE A 93 -6.02 10.48 -4.92
CA ILE A 93 -7.03 9.80 -5.75
C ILE A 93 -6.63 8.39 -6.19
N PRO A 94 -5.37 8.08 -6.55
CA PRO A 94 -4.97 6.70 -6.83
C PRO A 94 -5.30 5.74 -5.67
N MET A 95 -5.08 6.16 -4.42
CA MET A 95 -5.45 5.39 -3.22
C MET A 95 -6.96 5.23 -3.09
N ILE A 96 -7.72 6.29 -3.36
CA ILE A 96 -9.18 6.22 -3.27
C ILE A 96 -9.76 5.28 -4.34
N ARG A 97 -9.23 5.31 -5.56
CA ARG A 97 -9.60 4.38 -6.65
C ARG A 97 -9.21 2.94 -6.34
N HIS A 98 -8.08 2.72 -5.68
CA HIS A 98 -7.73 1.39 -5.18
C HIS A 98 -8.80 0.86 -4.20
N ASN A 99 -9.29 1.71 -3.28
CA ASN A 99 -10.36 1.34 -2.36
C ASN A 99 -11.69 1.05 -3.07
N VAL A 100 -12.01 1.76 -4.17
CA VAL A 100 -13.15 1.43 -5.04
C VAL A 100 -13.03 -0.01 -5.56
N GLY A 101 -11.87 -0.39 -6.10
CA GLY A 101 -11.62 -1.76 -6.56
C GLY A 101 -11.72 -2.80 -5.43
N GLY A 102 -11.42 -2.41 -4.19
CA GLY A 102 -11.60 -3.23 -2.99
C GLY A 102 -13.06 -3.52 -2.63
N TRP A 103 -14.02 -2.69 -3.02
CA TRP A 103 -15.42 -2.77 -2.56
C TRP A 103 -16.06 -4.14 -2.83
N LYS A 104 -15.87 -4.67 -4.04
CA LYS A 104 -16.41 -5.99 -4.42
C LYS A 104 -15.83 -7.12 -3.60
N ARG A 105 -14.53 -7.05 -3.29
CA ARG A 105 -13.83 -8.08 -2.48
C ARG A 105 -14.33 -8.07 -1.04
N TRP A 106 -14.43 -6.89 -0.45
CA TRP A 106 -14.99 -6.71 0.90
C TRP A 106 -16.45 -7.14 1.01
N SER A 107 -17.24 -6.98 -0.05
CA SER A 107 -18.63 -7.45 -0.09
C SER A 107 -18.75 -8.99 0.03
N ASN A 108 -17.69 -9.74 -0.27
CA ASN A 108 -17.66 -11.21 -0.16
C ASN A 108 -17.11 -11.71 1.19
N LEU A 109 -16.73 -10.83 2.12
CA LEU A 109 -16.09 -11.21 3.38
C LEU A 109 -16.89 -12.26 4.16
N THR A 110 -18.21 -12.11 4.25
CA THR A 110 -19.08 -13.07 4.97
C THR A 110 -18.96 -14.49 4.42
N GLU A 111 -18.92 -14.65 3.10
CA GLU A 111 -18.79 -15.96 2.47
C GLU A 111 -17.38 -16.52 2.64
N ILE A 112 -16.35 -15.68 2.56
CA ILE A 112 -14.96 -16.08 2.82
C ILE A 112 -14.78 -16.56 4.25
N VAL A 113 -15.38 -15.88 5.23
CA VAL A 113 -15.34 -16.33 6.64
C VAL A 113 -16.08 -17.66 6.83
N ARG A 114 -17.17 -17.88 6.10
CA ARG A 114 -18.01 -19.08 6.23
C ARG A 114 -17.39 -20.30 5.55
N HIS A 115 -16.73 -20.10 4.41
CA HIS A 115 -16.37 -21.18 3.49
C HIS A 115 -14.89 -21.19 3.07
N GLY A 116 -14.10 -20.19 3.46
CA GLY A 116 -12.78 -19.96 2.93
C GLY A 116 -12.81 -19.23 1.58
N MET A 117 -11.63 -18.83 1.09
CA MET A 117 -11.49 -18.29 -0.27
C MET A 117 -11.59 -19.44 -1.28
N ASP A 118 -12.28 -19.21 -2.40
CA ASP A 118 -12.33 -20.16 -3.52
C ASP A 118 -10.98 -20.19 -4.24
N ASP A 119 -10.36 -21.36 -4.33
CA ASP A 119 -9.06 -21.58 -4.98
C ASP A 119 -9.06 -21.14 -6.46
N ASN A 120 -10.22 -21.10 -7.12
CA ASN A 120 -10.34 -20.66 -8.51
C ASN A 120 -10.47 -19.13 -8.68
N LYS A 121 -10.59 -18.37 -7.58
CA LYS A 121 -10.58 -16.90 -7.62
C LYS A 121 -9.18 -16.39 -7.32
N THR A 122 -8.28 -16.49 -8.28
CA THR A 122 -7.03 -15.71 -8.26
C THR A 122 -7.36 -14.22 -8.24
N MET A 123 -6.99 -13.51 -7.18
CA MET A 123 -7.11 -12.05 -7.12
C MET A 123 -5.89 -11.40 -7.75
N GLY A 124 -5.88 -11.31 -9.08
CA GLY A 124 -4.86 -10.59 -9.80
C GLY A 124 -5.23 -9.12 -9.96
N PHE A 125 -4.72 -8.24 -9.10
CA PHE A 125 -4.52 -6.82 -9.50
C PHE A 125 -3.72 -6.69 -10.81
N LEU A 126 -3.05 -7.78 -11.20
CA LEU A 126 -2.24 -7.95 -12.40
C LEU A 126 -3.05 -8.16 -13.69
N ASP A 127 -4.34 -8.51 -13.59
CA ASP A 127 -5.14 -8.82 -14.78
C ASP A 127 -5.70 -7.57 -15.48
N ASN A 128 -5.61 -6.40 -14.82
CA ASN A 128 -6.04 -5.11 -15.35
C ASN A 128 -4.94 -4.06 -15.16
N GLU A 129 -4.34 -3.60 -16.27
CA GLU A 129 -3.25 -2.62 -16.27
C GLU A 129 -3.63 -1.31 -15.56
N SER A 130 -4.88 -0.87 -15.68
CA SER A 130 -5.36 0.35 -15.02
C SER A 130 -5.49 0.16 -13.49
N GLU A 131 -5.91 -1.01 -13.03
CA GLU A 131 -5.95 -1.34 -11.60
C GLU A 131 -4.55 -1.50 -11.03
N LEU A 132 -3.64 -2.12 -11.78
CA LEU A 132 -2.23 -2.23 -11.40
C LEU A 132 -1.59 -0.85 -11.26
N GLU A 133 -1.79 0.04 -12.24
CA GLU A 133 -1.22 1.39 -12.20
C GLU A 133 -1.83 2.22 -11.06
N ALA A 134 -3.13 2.09 -10.80
CA ALA A 134 -3.78 2.72 -9.65
C ALA A 134 -3.23 2.19 -8.31
N PHE A 135 -3.02 0.88 -8.20
CA PHE A 135 -2.43 0.26 -7.01
C PHE A 135 -0.99 0.72 -6.78
N ILE A 136 -0.12 0.64 -7.79
CA ILE A 136 1.27 1.10 -7.68
C ILE A 136 1.33 2.60 -7.40
N GLY A 137 0.45 3.40 -8.03
CA GLY A 137 0.30 4.82 -7.73
C GLY A 137 -0.12 5.09 -6.29
N ALA A 138 -1.07 4.33 -5.75
CA ALA A 138 -1.48 4.40 -4.36
C ALA A 138 -0.33 4.08 -3.39
N MET A 139 0.39 2.98 -3.66
CA MET A 139 1.55 2.58 -2.85
C MET A 139 2.66 3.62 -2.89
N HIS A 140 2.88 4.24 -4.06
CA HIS A 140 3.84 5.33 -4.21
C HIS A 140 3.49 6.53 -3.31
N VAL A 141 2.22 6.97 -3.28
CA VAL A 141 1.79 8.12 -2.46
C VAL A 141 2.07 7.90 -0.98
N VAL A 142 1.83 6.68 -0.48
CA VAL A 142 2.13 6.30 0.92
C VAL A 142 3.63 6.24 1.14
N ALA A 143 4.35 5.53 0.27
CA ALA A 143 5.77 5.26 0.43
C ALA A 143 6.62 6.53 0.30
N TYR A 144 6.31 7.43 -0.64
CA TYR A 144 7.12 8.62 -0.93
C TYR A 144 7.33 9.50 0.30
N ASN A 145 6.27 9.75 1.08
CA ASN A 145 6.34 10.58 2.28
C ASN A 145 7.01 9.87 3.47
N LEU A 146 6.92 8.54 3.54
CA LEU A 146 7.45 7.76 4.67
C LEU A 146 8.89 7.30 4.44
N ALA A 147 9.30 7.11 3.19
CA ALA A 147 10.56 6.46 2.83
C ALA A 147 11.79 7.11 3.47
N PRO A 148 11.96 8.45 3.49
CA PRO A 148 13.13 9.05 4.12
C PRO A 148 13.25 8.73 5.62
N GLY A 149 12.12 8.74 6.35
CA GLY A 149 12.08 8.39 7.77
C GLY A 149 12.42 6.92 8.02
N ILE A 150 11.87 6.02 7.20
CA ILE A 150 12.17 4.58 7.26
C ILE A 150 13.65 4.30 6.95
N VAL A 151 14.18 4.88 5.88
CA VAL A 151 15.60 4.73 5.50
C VAL A 151 16.52 5.22 6.62
N SER A 152 16.17 6.34 7.26
CA SER A 152 16.90 6.87 8.42
C SER A 152 16.86 5.91 9.61
N ALA A 153 15.71 5.31 9.90
CA ALA A 153 15.54 4.35 11.00
C ALA A 153 16.31 3.03 10.77
N ILE A 154 16.37 2.56 9.51
CA ILE A 154 17.07 1.32 9.15
C ILE A 154 18.57 1.42 9.43
N ARG A 155 19.19 2.61 9.25
CA ARG A 155 20.63 2.85 9.44
C ARG A 155 21.47 1.79 8.72
N PRO A 156 21.55 1.80 7.38
CA PRO A 156 22.21 0.75 6.59
C PRO A 156 23.73 0.66 6.78
N GLY A 157 24.34 1.59 7.51
CA GLY A 157 25.75 1.54 7.89
C GLY A 157 26.66 1.58 6.66
N GLN A 158 27.49 0.55 6.49
CA GLN A 158 28.45 0.43 5.39
C GLN A 158 27.91 -0.34 4.17
N ALA A 159 26.62 -0.71 4.16
CA ALA A 159 26.02 -1.42 3.04
C ALA A 159 26.15 -0.62 1.73
N LYS A 160 26.58 -1.28 0.65
CA LYS A 160 26.79 -0.67 -0.67
C LYS A 160 25.82 -1.21 -1.72
N LYS A 161 25.30 -2.41 -1.55
CA LYS A 161 24.38 -3.06 -2.49
C LYS A 161 23.06 -3.41 -1.83
N LEU A 162 22.01 -2.72 -2.24
CA LEU A 162 20.62 -2.98 -1.85
C LEU A 162 19.92 -3.89 -2.87
N LEU A 163 19.17 -4.88 -2.38
CA LEU A 163 18.14 -5.58 -3.17
C LEU A 163 16.76 -5.24 -2.59
N ASP A 164 15.94 -4.54 -3.37
CA ASP A 164 14.56 -4.17 -3.04
C ASP A 164 13.61 -5.14 -3.73
N ILE A 165 13.02 -6.08 -2.99
CA ILE A 165 12.17 -7.15 -3.52
C ILE A 165 10.71 -6.73 -3.35
N GLY A 166 9.97 -6.74 -4.46
CA GLY A 166 8.64 -6.14 -4.51
C GLY A 166 8.69 -4.62 -4.36
N GLY A 167 9.73 -3.99 -4.93
CA GLY A 167 10.01 -2.56 -4.77
C GLY A 167 8.97 -1.63 -5.41
N ALA A 168 7.99 -2.16 -6.16
CA ALA A 168 6.87 -1.44 -6.74
C ALA A 168 7.31 -0.20 -7.54
N SER A 169 6.89 1.00 -7.12
CA SER A 169 7.26 2.26 -7.77
C SER A 169 8.72 2.68 -7.58
N GLY A 170 9.48 1.96 -6.75
CA GLY A 170 10.88 2.28 -6.42
C GLY A 170 11.05 3.40 -5.40
N SER A 171 10.01 3.77 -4.63
CA SER A 171 10.09 4.89 -3.68
C SER A 171 11.11 4.66 -2.57
N TYR A 172 11.20 3.44 -2.02
CA TYR A 172 12.20 3.10 -1.02
C TYR A 172 13.59 3.00 -1.64
N THR A 173 13.72 2.34 -2.80
CA THR A 173 14.96 2.34 -3.59
C THR A 173 15.50 3.75 -3.82
N GLN A 174 14.66 4.68 -4.29
CA GLN A 174 15.03 6.08 -4.50
C GLN A 174 15.53 6.74 -3.21
N ALA A 175 14.77 6.63 -2.11
CA ALA A 175 15.15 7.24 -0.84
C ALA A 175 16.48 6.69 -0.28
N PHE A 176 16.77 5.40 -0.46
CA PHE A 176 18.07 4.82 -0.12
C PHE A 176 19.20 5.44 -0.95
N LEU A 177 19.04 5.54 -2.26
CA LEU A 177 20.07 6.05 -3.15
C LEU A 177 20.32 7.56 -3.02
N GLU A 178 19.31 8.32 -2.62
CA GLU A 178 19.42 9.74 -2.26
C GLU A 178 20.18 9.92 -0.94
N ALA A 179 19.85 9.12 0.08
CA ALA A 179 20.49 9.19 1.39
C ALA A 179 21.93 8.65 1.39
N PHE A 180 22.25 7.69 0.51
CA PHE A 180 23.55 7.00 0.46
C PHE A 180 24.16 7.08 -0.95
N PRO A 181 24.95 8.13 -1.28
CA PRO A 181 25.49 8.35 -2.62
C PRO A 181 26.37 7.23 -3.18
N GLY A 182 27.02 6.46 -2.31
CA GLY A 182 27.86 5.31 -2.70
C GLY A 182 27.10 4.00 -2.87
N MET A 183 25.80 3.95 -2.57
CA MET A 183 24.98 2.76 -2.70
C MET A 183 24.52 2.55 -4.15
N THR A 184 24.41 1.29 -4.56
CA THR A 184 23.66 0.86 -5.75
C THR A 184 22.53 -0.06 -5.33
N ALA A 185 21.49 -0.14 -6.15
CA ALA A 185 20.30 -0.94 -5.86
C ALA A 185 19.95 -1.87 -7.01
N THR A 186 19.31 -2.99 -6.67
CA THR A 186 18.54 -3.80 -7.60
C THR A 186 17.10 -3.78 -7.16
N LEU A 187 16.20 -3.39 -8.07
CA LEU A 187 14.76 -3.43 -7.85
C LEU A 187 14.23 -4.67 -8.57
N PHE A 188 13.73 -5.62 -7.79
CA PHE A 188 13.18 -6.89 -8.27
C PHE A 188 11.67 -6.89 -8.10
N ASP A 189 10.93 -7.00 -9.20
CA ASP A 189 9.46 -7.02 -9.19
C ASP A 189 8.93 -7.70 -10.45
N LEU A 190 7.62 -7.91 -10.54
CA LEU A 190 6.98 -8.50 -11.70
C LEU A 190 7.23 -7.66 -12.97
N PRO A 191 7.33 -8.30 -14.16
CA PRO A 191 7.61 -7.60 -15.41
C PRO A 191 6.76 -6.34 -15.68
N PRO A 192 5.42 -6.33 -15.49
CA PRO A 192 4.63 -5.11 -15.70
C PRO A 192 4.94 -4.02 -14.66
N VAL A 193 5.30 -4.39 -13.43
CA VAL A 193 5.63 -3.45 -12.35
C VAL A 193 6.99 -2.79 -12.60
N ILE A 194 7.98 -3.55 -13.08
CA ILE A 194 9.28 -3.01 -13.48
C ILE A 194 9.15 -1.89 -14.52
N LYS A 195 8.25 -2.03 -15.51
CA LYS A 195 7.99 -0.97 -16.50
C LYS A 195 7.46 0.30 -15.85
N ILE A 196 6.63 0.18 -14.81
CA ILE A 196 6.12 1.33 -14.06
C ILE A 196 7.25 1.99 -13.27
N ALA A 197 8.06 1.19 -12.58
CA ALA A 197 9.24 1.67 -11.84
C ALA A 197 10.21 2.44 -12.73
N GLU A 198 10.52 1.88 -13.91
CA GLU A 198 11.41 2.48 -14.91
C GLU A 198 10.92 3.87 -15.32
N ARG A 199 9.64 3.99 -15.71
CA ARG A 199 9.04 5.28 -16.11
C ARG A 199 9.14 6.32 -15.00
N ARG A 200 8.85 5.94 -13.75
CA ARG A 200 8.91 6.87 -12.62
C ARG A 200 10.33 7.30 -12.28
N LEU A 201 11.27 6.35 -12.30
CA LEU A 201 12.66 6.60 -11.94
C LEU A 201 13.45 7.33 -13.04
N SER A 202 12.99 7.29 -14.30
CA SER A 202 13.66 7.93 -15.45
C SER A 202 13.94 9.43 -15.26
N GLY A 203 13.10 10.15 -14.52
CA GLY A 203 13.28 11.59 -14.26
C GLY A 203 14.21 11.94 -13.10
N THR A 204 14.71 10.95 -12.35
CA THR A 204 15.45 11.19 -11.09
C THR A 204 16.97 11.28 -11.27
N GLY A 205 17.49 10.82 -12.42
CA GLY A 205 18.93 10.64 -12.63
C GLY A 205 19.53 9.44 -11.87
N LEU A 206 18.74 8.71 -11.07
CA LEU A 206 19.21 7.60 -10.24
C LEU A 206 19.32 6.28 -11.00
N LEU A 207 18.70 6.15 -12.17
CA LEU A 207 18.67 4.89 -12.94
C LEU A 207 20.06 4.30 -13.21
N GLN A 208 21.11 5.12 -13.33
CA GLN A 208 22.48 4.63 -13.52
C GLN A 208 23.01 3.79 -12.34
N ARG A 209 22.39 3.93 -11.16
CA ARG A 209 22.71 3.19 -9.93
C ARG A 209 21.67 2.12 -9.59
N ILE A 210 20.69 1.89 -10.48
CA ILE A 210 19.61 0.92 -10.29
C ILE A 210 19.67 -0.13 -11.38
N THR A 211 19.72 -1.41 -10.99
CA THR A 211 19.45 -2.53 -11.90
C THR A 211 18.00 -2.96 -11.74
N LEU A 212 17.21 -2.86 -12.81
CA LEU A 212 15.82 -3.31 -12.82
C LEU A 212 15.76 -4.78 -13.24
N VAL A 213 15.24 -5.66 -12.39
CA VAL A 213 15.20 -7.11 -12.63
C VAL A 213 13.75 -7.59 -12.61
N PRO A 214 13.15 -7.92 -13.78
CA PRO A 214 11.83 -8.50 -13.83
C PRO A 214 11.85 -9.96 -13.37
N GLY A 215 10.96 -10.32 -12.45
CA GLY A 215 10.81 -11.69 -11.98
C GLY A 215 9.71 -11.87 -10.95
N ASN A 216 9.37 -13.12 -10.69
CA ASN A 216 8.40 -13.54 -9.70
C ASN A 216 9.13 -14.23 -8.54
N PHE A 217 9.20 -13.60 -7.36
CA PHE A 217 9.97 -14.13 -6.24
C PHE A 217 9.42 -15.47 -5.69
N TYR A 218 8.18 -15.84 -6.02
CA TYR A 218 7.65 -17.17 -5.70
C TYR A 218 8.33 -18.25 -6.54
N LEU A 219 8.61 -17.96 -7.82
CA LEU A 219 9.09 -18.95 -8.80
C LEU A 219 10.60 -18.85 -9.02
N ASP A 220 11.09 -17.63 -9.20
CA ASP A 220 12.46 -17.35 -9.65
C ASP A 220 13.44 -17.26 -8.47
N GLU A 221 14.73 -17.53 -8.74
CA GLU A 221 15.80 -17.21 -7.79
C GLU A 221 16.12 -15.71 -7.80
N LEU A 222 16.63 -15.23 -6.67
CA LEU A 222 17.03 -13.84 -6.51
C LEU A 222 18.48 -13.63 -6.98
N PRO A 223 18.81 -12.45 -7.55
CA PRO A 223 20.20 -12.05 -7.76
C PRO A 223 21.01 -12.13 -6.45
N GLN A 224 22.32 -12.38 -6.55
CA GLN A 224 23.19 -12.60 -5.37
C GLN A 224 24.21 -11.47 -5.15
N GLY A 225 24.78 -11.41 -3.95
CA GLY A 225 25.89 -10.54 -3.59
C GLY A 225 25.47 -9.19 -3.01
N TYR A 226 24.39 -9.17 -2.23
CA TYR A 226 23.85 -7.95 -1.61
C TYR A 226 24.22 -7.83 -0.13
N ASP A 227 24.45 -6.60 0.32
CA ASP A 227 24.72 -6.29 1.72
C ASP A 227 23.43 -6.11 2.52
N LEU A 228 22.39 -5.60 1.84
CA LEU A 228 21.10 -5.28 2.42
C LEU A 228 19.98 -5.75 1.50
N VAL A 229 18.99 -6.45 2.05
CA VAL A 229 17.76 -6.82 1.34
C VAL A 229 16.57 -6.18 2.05
N LEU A 230 15.71 -5.51 1.29
CA LEU A 230 14.46 -4.93 1.78
C LEU A 230 13.27 -5.77 1.31
N LEU A 231 12.43 -6.16 2.27
CA LEU A 231 11.06 -6.60 2.07
C LEU A 231 10.12 -5.57 2.68
N SER A 232 9.51 -4.72 1.86
CA SER A 232 8.59 -3.68 2.33
C SER A 232 7.18 -3.98 1.87
N ALA A 233 6.25 -4.18 2.81
CA ALA A 233 4.85 -4.51 2.52
C ALA A 233 4.71 -5.77 1.63
N ILE A 234 5.44 -6.84 1.99
CA ILE A 234 5.46 -8.12 1.25
C ILE A 234 4.99 -9.27 2.11
N ILE A 235 5.43 -9.35 3.38
CA ILE A 235 5.26 -10.59 4.15
C ILE A 235 3.79 -10.89 4.42
N HIS A 236 2.95 -9.85 4.55
CA HIS A 236 1.53 -9.98 4.81
C HIS A 236 0.72 -10.67 3.70
N GLN A 237 1.22 -10.68 2.46
CA GLN A 237 0.47 -11.28 1.35
C GLN A 237 0.73 -12.79 1.21
N ASN A 238 1.78 -13.27 1.87
CA ASN A 238 2.27 -14.63 1.81
C ASN A 238 1.71 -15.45 2.97
N SER A 239 1.61 -16.77 2.80
CA SER A 239 1.52 -17.69 3.94
C SER A 239 2.86 -17.78 4.68
N THR A 240 2.86 -18.38 5.87
CA THR A 240 4.10 -18.64 6.65
C THR A 240 5.11 -19.45 5.84
N GLU A 241 4.66 -20.49 5.12
CA GLU A 241 5.51 -21.35 4.30
C GLU A 241 6.11 -20.58 3.11
N GLN A 242 5.30 -19.73 2.47
CA GLN A 242 5.76 -18.86 1.39
C GLN A 242 6.79 -17.84 1.89
N ASN A 243 6.58 -17.26 3.08
CA ASN A 243 7.54 -16.36 3.71
C ASN A 243 8.86 -17.08 4.02
N ILE A 244 8.82 -18.26 4.63
CA ILE A 244 10.04 -19.06 4.89
C ILE A 244 10.78 -19.38 3.58
N ALA A 245 10.06 -19.77 2.52
CA ALA A 245 10.66 -20.04 1.22
C ALA A 245 11.35 -18.80 0.63
N LEU A 246 10.70 -17.64 0.72
CA LEU A 246 11.28 -16.36 0.29
C LEU A 246 12.50 -15.98 1.13
N TYR A 247 12.43 -16.12 2.46
CA TYR A 247 13.56 -15.83 3.35
C TYR A 247 14.77 -16.72 3.02
N ARG A 248 14.58 -17.99 2.66
CA ARG A 248 15.68 -18.87 2.21
C ARG A 248 16.32 -18.40 0.90
N LYS A 249 15.54 -17.87 -0.05
CA LYS A 249 16.08 -17.23 -1.27
C LYS A 249 16.89 -15.99 -0.90
N ILE A 250 16.36 -15.14 -0.01
CA ILE A 250 17.04 -13.92 0.45
C ILE A 250 18.34 -14.26 1.18
N TYR A 251 18.33 -15.30 2.00
CA TYR A 251 19.53 -15.79 2.69
C TYR A 251 20.64 -16.09 1.67
N ARG A 252 20.33 -16.79 0.57
CA ARG A 252 21.31 -17.05 -0.51
C ARG A 252 21.77 -15.77 -1.22
N ALA A 253 20.87 -14.81 -1.41
CA ALA A 253 21.16 -13.54 -2.09
C ALA A 253 22.12 -12.63 -1.31
N LEU A 254 22.10 -12.69 0.03
CA LEU A 254 22.95 -11.88 0.89
C LEU A 254 24.41 -12.37 0.90
N VAL A 255 25.37 -11.49 1.15
CA VAL A 255 26.73 -11.88 1.53
C VAL A 255 26.79 -12.32 3.00
N PRO A 256 27.84 -13.04 3.47
CA PRO A 256 28.07 -13.23 4.90
C PRO A 256 28.13 -11.88 5.65
N GLY A 257 27.44 -11.77 6.77
CA GLY A 257 27.23 -10.50 7.50
C GLY A 257 26.16 -9.58 6.89
N GLY A 258 25.56 -9.96 5.75
CA GLY A 258 24.47 -9.23 5.12
C GLY A 258 23.18 -9.25 5.94
N ARG A 259 22.31 -8.27 5.70
CA ARG A 259 21.14 -7.99 6.53
C ARG A 259 19.85 -8.02 5.71
N ILE A 260 18.82 -8.67 6.24
CA ILE A 260 17.43 -8.52 5.77
C ILE A 260 16.71 -7.48 6.63
N ILE A 261 15.91 -6.63 5.99
CA ILE A 261 14.96 -5.73 6.64
C ILE A 261 13.57 -6.04 6.14
N ILE A 262 12.66 -6.29 7.08
CA ILE A 262 11.23 -6.44 6.83
C ILE A 262 10.54 -5.19 7.37
N ARG A 263 9.81 -4.48 6.51
CA ARG A 263 8.88 -3.43 6.90
C ARG A 263 7.45 -3.92 6.70
N ASP A 264 6.70 -4.05 7.79
CA ASP A 264 5.28 -4.45 7.73
C ASP A 264 4.50 -4.05 8.99
N HIS A 265 3.23 -4.50 9.08
CA HIS A 265 2.52 -4.59 10.36
C HIS A 265 3.15 -5.69 11.22
N VAL A 266 3.71 -5.32 12.38
CA VAL A 266 4.23 -6.25 13.38
C VAL A 266 3.26 -6.29 14.55
N MET A 267 2.60 -7.43 14.73
CA MET A 267 1.53 -7.59 15.70
C MET A 267 2.06 -7.95 17.09
N THR A 268 1.24 -7.70 18.12
CA THR A 268 1.37 -8.34 19.42
C THR A 268 1.09 -9.85 19.31
N PRO A 269 1.59 -10.69 20.25
CA PRO A 269 1.38 -12.15 20.20
C PRO A 269 -0.09 -12.60 20.18
N ASP A 270 -1.01 -11.79 20.71
CA ASP A 270 -2.45 -12.05 20.70
C ASP A 270 -3.16 -11.55 19.42
N HIS A 271 -2.40 -10.96 18.48
CA HIS A 271 -2.87 -10.42 17.20
C HIS A 271 -3.92 -9.30 17.29
N THR A 272 -4.08 -8.67 18.46
CA THR A 272 -5.08 -7.60 18.64
C THR A 272 -4.50 -6.20 18.43
N GLN A 273 -3.19 -6.02 18.58
CA GLN A 273 -2.51 -4.74 18.43
C GLN A 273 -1.37 -4.81 17.41
N PRO A 274 -1.11 -3.70 16.68
CA PRO A 274 -1.94 -2.50 16.62
C PRO A 274 -3.29 -2.79 15.94
N ALA A 275 -4.37 -2.12 16.39
CA ALA A 275 -5.71 -2.34 15.84
C ALA A 275 -5.78 -2.20 14.30
N ARG A 276 -4.95 -1.33 13.72
CA ARG A 276 -4.82 -1.20 12.25
C ARG A 276 -4.29 -2.46 11.58
N GLY A 277 -3.34 -3.15 12.20
CA GLY A 277 -2.82 -4.42 11.70
C GLY A 277 -3.89 -5.52 11.75
N ALA A 278 -4.66 -5.59 12.84
CA ALA A 278 -5.77 -6.54 12.96
C ALA A 278 -6.86 -6.32 11.88
N LEU A 279 -7.21 -5.06 11.59
CA LEU A 279 -8.11 -4.72 10.48
C LEU A 279 -7.47 -5.03 9.11
N PHE A 280 -6.15 -4.84 8.98
CA PHE A 280 -5.41 -5.16 7.76
C PHE A 280 -5.31 -6.66 7.51
N ALA A 281 -5.29 -7.50 8.55
CA ALA A 281 -5.38 -8.96 8.41
C ALA A 281 -6.67 -9.37 7.67
N VAL A 282 -7.79 -8.68 7.92
CA VAL A 282 -9.04 -8.90 7.17
C VAL A 282 -8.88 -8.49 5.71
N ASN A 283 -8.13 -7.41 5.42
CA ASN A 283 -7.80 -7.02 4.05
C ASN A 283 -6.99 -8.10 3.33
N MET A 284 -6.09 -8.80 4.03
CA MET A 284 -5.36 -9.95 3.49
C MET A 284 -6.26 -11.16 3.29
N LEU A 285 -7.16 -11.45 4.24
CA LEU A 285 -8.13 -12.54 4.13
C LEU A 285 -9.04 -12.39 2.89
N VAL A 286 -9.48 -11.17 2.57
CA VAL A 286 -10.29 -10.92 1.37
C VAL A 286 -9.46 -10.71 0.11
N GLY A 287 -8.13 -10.67 0.20
CA GLY A 287 -7.24 -10.27 -0.88
C GLY A 287 -6.28 -11.36 -1.35
N THR A 288 -6.05 -12.38 -0.53
CA THR A 288 -5.00 -13.39 -0.73
C THR A 288 -5.48 -14.75 -0.23
N GLN A 289 -4.87 -15.83 -0.72
CA GLN A 289 -5.23 -17.20 -0.34
C GLN A 289 -4.70 -17.59 1.06
N GLY A 290 -3.55 -17.05 1.46
CA GLY A 290 -2.87 -17.43 2.71
C GLY A 290 -2.22 -16.27 3.48
N GLY A 291 -2.42 -15.03 3.05
CA GLY A 291 -1.87 -13.85 3.71
C GLY A 291 -2.59 -13.48 5.01
N GLY A 292 -1.96 -12.62 5.79
CA GLY A 292 -2.41 -12.16 7.09
C GLY A 292 -1.52 -11.04 7.64
N THR A 293 -1.45 -10.92 8.96
CA THR A 293 -0.41 -10.13 9.63
C THR A 293 0.28 -10.99 10.66
N TYR A 294 1.54 -10.68 10.98
CA TYR A 294 2.38 -11.54 11.79
C TYR A 294 2.87 -10.81 13.03
N SER A 295 2.91 -11.52 14.14
CA SER A 295 3.61 -11.10 15.35
C SER A 295 5.12 -11.07 15.15
N PHE A 296 5.82 -10.34 16.01
CA PHE A 296 7.29 -10.35 15.99
C PHE A 296 7.85 -11.78 16.15
N GLU A 297 7.25 -12.57 17.03
CA GLU A 297 7.67 -13.94 17.33
C GLU A 297 7.55 -14.86 16.10
N GLU A 298 6.44 -14.77 15.35
CA GLU A 298 6.24 -15.56 14.13
C GLU A 298 7.24 -15.16 13.03
N ILE A 299 7.49 -13.85 12.85
CA ILE A 299 8.50 -13.35 11.90
C ILE A 299 9.89 -13.85 12.31
N ARG A 300 10.21 -13.76 13.61
CA ARG A 300 11.49 -14.20 14.18
C ARG A 300 11.74 -15.68 13.94
N GLU A 301 10.78 -16.53 14.30
CA GLU A 301 10.88 -17.98 14.13
C GLU A 301 11.03 -18.35 12.65
N SER A 302 10.27 -17.71 11.76
CA SER A 302 10.36 -17.94 10.31
C SER A 302 11.73 -17.55 9.74
N LEU A 303 12.31 -16.44 10.21
CA LEU A 303 13.67 -16.01 9.84
C LEU A 303 14.74 -16.99 10.37
N GLU A 304 14.62 -17.43 11.61
CA GLU A 304 15.53 -18.41 12.23
C GLU A 304 15.49 -19.76 11.48
N VAL A 305 14.30 -20.24 11.11
CA VAL A 305 14.13 -21.45 10.27
C VAL A 305 14.77 -21.29 8.88
N ALA A 306 14.86 -20.07 8.36
CA ALA A 306 15.56 -19.76 7.12
C ALA A 306 17.08 -19.60 7.28
N GLY A 307 17.59 -19.61 8.52
CA GLY A 307 19.01 -19.55 8.85
C GLY A 307 19.51 -18.18 9.32
N PHE A 308 18.64 -17.18 9.44
CA PHE A 308 19.04 -15.87 9.96
C PHE A 308 19.27 -15.92 11.47
N ILE A 309 20.18 -15.07 11.94
CA ILE A 309 20.50 -14.88 13.35
C ILE A 309 20.31 -13.41 13.76
N ASN A 310 20.40 -13.15 15.07
CA ASN A 310 20.29 -11.79 15.64
C ASN A 310 19.03 -11.04 15.19
N VAL A 311 17.89 -11.74 15.16
CA VAL A 311 16.63 -11.16 14.69
C VAL A 311 16.06 -10.21 15.74
N ARG A 312 15.71 -8.99 15.33
CA ARG A 312 15.29 -7.91 16.24
C ARG A 312 14.18 -7.07 15.64
N LEU A 313 13.23 -6.65 16.48
CA LEU A 313 12.30 -5.56 16.19
C LEU A 313 13.01 -4.24 16.49
N ILE A 314 13.43 -3.50 15.46
CA ILE A 314 14.19 -2.26 15.61
C ILE A 314 13.30 -1.02 15.68
N GLN A 315 12.05 -1.13 15.21
CA GLN A 315 11.04 -0.07 15.32
C GLN A 315 9.65 -0.72 15.43
N PRO A 316 8.96 -0.64 16.57
CA PRO A 316 7.51 -0.88 16.61
C PRO A 316 6.78 0.32 16.00
N ASP A 317 5.60 0.10 15.43
CA ASP A 317 4.75 1.17 14.90
C ASP A 317 3.27 0.78 14.95
N GLU A 318 2.39 1.76 15.16
CA GLU A 318 0.94 1.54 15.14
C GLU A 318 0.36 1.41 13.71
N ARG A 319 1.18 1.67 12.69
CA ARG A 319 0.87 1.54 11.28
C ARG A 319 1.80 0.49 10.66
N MET A 320 1.81 0.41 9.35
CA MET A 320 2.62 -0.55 8.58
C MET A 320 4.09 -0.11 8.47
N ASN A 321 4.70 0.36 9.56
CA ASN A 321 6.11 0.80 9.58
C ASN A 321 6.92 0.08 10.66
N GLY A 322 6.43 -1.06 11.15
CA GLY A 322 7.22 -1.93 11.99
C GLY A 322 8.44 -2.41 11.21
N LEU A 323 9.62 -2.39 11.83
CA LEU A 323 10.87 -2.80 11.19
C LEU A 323 11.48 -3.97 11.95
N VAL A 324 11.63 -5.10 11.27
CA VAL A 324 12.34 -6.28 11.78
C VAL A 324 13.61 -6.47 10.97
N GLU A 325 14.71 -6.77 11.63
CA GLU A 325 15.98 -7.11 10.98
C GLU A 325 16.40 -8.55 11.30
N GLY A 326 17.19 -9.14 10.42
CA GLY A 326 17.91 -10.39 10.66
C GLY A 326 19.23 -10.40 9.88
N PHE A 327 20.20 -11.20 10.33
CA PHE A 327 21.53 -11.24 9.73
C PHE A 327 21.88 -12.63 9.21
N ARG A 328 22.52 -12.68 8.04
CA ARG A 328 23.18 -13.88 7.56
C ARG A 328 24.55 -14.00 8.27
N PRO A 329 24.84 -15.12 8.97
CA PRO A 329 26.12 -15.33 9.64
C PRO A 329 27.31 -15.36 8.69
#